data_AF-A0A1C4ANG7-F1
#
_entry.id   AF-A0A1C4ANG7-F1
#
_cell.length_a   1.000
_cell.length_b   1.000
_cell.length_c   1.000
_cell.angle_alpha   90.00
_cell.angle_beta   90.00
_cell.angle_gamma   90.00
#
_symmetry.space_group_name_H-M   'P 1'
#
loop_
_entity.id
_entity.type
_entity.pdbx_description
1 polymer ?
#
loop_
_entity_poly.entity_id
_entity_poly.type
_entity_poly.pdbx_seq_one_letter_code
_entity_poly.pdbx_strand_id
1 'polypeptide(L)'
;MLVSNESQNPNTILDKFKWSLVLVLIAFVVWGNFYFSGPNDIYQPNTIVRIIAVVIISLLALFIAMTTNIGKSFLSFLQESRKELRKVVWPTRKETTQTTLLVAAITIVAGLALWGMDSLFRSVVFYLTLIGR
;
A
#
# COMPACT_ATOMS: atom_id res chain seq x y z
N MET A 1 4.47 -40.18 17.84
CA MET A 1 5.44 -39.41 17.04
C MET A 1 5.56 -40.06 15.68
N LEU A 2 4.70 -39.67 14.75
CA LEU A 2 4.92 -39.87 13.32
C LEU A 2 4.90 -38.46 12.74
N VAL A 3 6.07 -37.83 12.72
CA VAL A 3 6.32 -36.73 11.77
C VAL A 3 6.36 -37.44 10.42
N SER A 4 5.17 -37.75 9.88
CA SER A 4 5.03 -38.26 8.54
C SER A 4 5.41 -37.11 7.64
N ASN A 5 6.66 -37.15 7.16
CA ASN A 5 7.17 -36.49 5.96
C ASN A 5 6.12 -35.60 5.30
N GLU A 6 6.21 -34.31 5.60
CA GLU A 6 5.49 -33.29 4.87
C GLU A 6 5.95 -33.42 3.41
N SER A 7 5.02 -33.97 2.65
CA SER A 7 5.14 -34.41 1.28
C SER A 7 5.99 -33.45 0.47
N GLN A 8 7.02 -34.01 -0.17
CA GLN A 8 7.59 -33.44 -1.38
C GLN A 8 6.47 -33.30 -2.41
N ASN A 9 5.77 -32.17 -2.36
CA ASN A 9 4.82 -31.78 -3.38
C ASN A 9 5.68 -31.20 -4.51
N PRO A 10 5.75 -31.83 -5.70
CA PRO A 10 6.57 -31.34 -6.81
C PRO A 10 6.18 -29.90 -7.21
N ASN A 11 4.97 -29.47 -6.87
CA ASN A 11 4.47 -28.12 -7.12
C ASN A 11 5.10 -27.06 -6.20
N THR A 12 5.61 -27.40 -5.01
CA THR A 12 6.20 -26.41 -4.09
C THR A 12 7.54 -25.88 -4.59
N ILE A 13 8.35 -26.71 -5.25
CA ILE A 13 9.64 -26.30 -5.85
C ILE A 13 9.37 -25.43 -7.09
N LEU A 14 8.41 -25.84 -7.92
CA LEU A 14 7.99 -25.08 -9.10
C LEU A 14 7.37 -23.72 -8.73
N ASP A 15 6.58 -23.66 -7.65
CA ASP A 15 6.01 -22.42 -7.14
C ASP A 15 7.09 -21.49 -6.56
N LYS A 16 8.06 -22.03 -5.81
CA LYS A 16 9.25 -21.28 -5.36
C LYS A 16 10.05 -20.71 -6.54
N PHE A 17 10.22 -21.48 -7.60
CA PHE A 17 10.89 -21.04 -8.82
C PHE A 17 10.13 -19.92 -9.53
N LYS A 18 8.79 -20.04 -9.67
CA LYS A 18 7.94 -18.99 -10.23
C LYS A 18 8.00 -17.70 -9.42
N TRP A 19 8.01 -17.79 -8.08
CA TRP A 19 8.16 -16.61 -7.22
C TRP A 19 9.53 -15.94 -7.36
N SER A 20 10.61 -16.71 -7.52
CA SER A 20 11.93 -16.18 -7.85
C SER A 20 11.91 -15.42 -9.19
N LEU A 21 11.28 -16.00 -10.21
CA LEU A 21 11.10 -15.35 -11.51
C LEU A 21 10.33 -14.02 -11.41
N VAL A 22 9.27 -13.98 -10.60
CA VAL A 22 8.49 -12.74 -10.36
C VAL A 22 9.35 -11.67 -9.68
N LEU A 23 10.16 -12.03 -8.69
CA LEU A 23 11.09 -11.09 -8.03
C LEU A 23 12.12 -10.52 -9.00
N VAL A 24 12.69 -11.37 -9.87
CA VAL A 24 13.64 -10.93 -10.91
C VAL A 24 12.97 -9.97 -11.89
N LEU A 25 11.75 -10.27 -12.34
CA LEU A 25 10.97 -9.40 -13.21
C LEU A 25 10.71 -8.02 -12.57
N ILE A 26 10.30 -7.99 -11.30
CA ILE A 26 10.07 -6.73 -10.57
C ILE A 26 11.38 -5.95 -10.40
N ALA A 27 12.47 -6.62 -10.03
CA ALA A 27 13.79 -6.00 -9.91
C ALA A 27 14.25 -5.40 -11.25
N PHE A 28 13.99 -6.09 -12.37
CA PHE A 28 14.29 -5.61 -13.72
C PHE A 28 13.46 -4.37 -14.10
N VAL A 29 12.17 -4.34 -13.74
CA VAL A 29 11.31 -3.15 -13.94
C VAL A 29 11.83 -1.96 -13.14
N VAL A 30 12.17 -2.17 -11.87
CA VAL A 30 12.66 -1.12 -10.99
C VAL A 30 14.02 -0.62 -11.48
N TRP A 31 14.94 -1.52 -11.80
CA TRP A 31 16.26 -1.19 -12.32
C TRP A 31 16.19 -0.46 -13.66
N GLY A 32 15.36 -0.95 -14.59
CA GLY A 32 15.09 -0.26 -15.85
C GLY A 32 14.53 1.14 -15.59
N ASN A 33 13.54 1.27 -14.70
CA ASN A 33 12.98 2.57 -14.34
C ASN A 33 14.02 3.54 -13.76
N PHE A 34 14.96 3.06 -12.93
CA PHE A 34 16.05 3.89 -12.41
C PHE A 34 17.08 4.26 -13.47
N TYR A 35 17.49 3.31 -14.32
CA TYR A 35 18.48 3.53 -15.37
C TYR A 35 18.00 4.54 -16.43
N PHE A 36 16.71 4.49 -16.79
CA PHE A 36 16.06 5.44 -17.71
C PHE A 36 15.56 6.73 -17.02
N SER A 37 15.87 6.96 -15.74
CA SER A 37 15.56 8.20 -15.01
C SER A 37 16.76 9.15 -14.88
N GLY A 38 17.97 8.71 -15.24
CA GLY A 38 19.15 9.58 -15.26
C GLY A 38 19.12 10.55 -16.44
N PRO A 39 19.70 11.75 -16.34
CA PRO A 39 19.97 12.61 -17.49
C PRO A 39 21.14 12.02 -18.27
N ASN A 40 20.89 10.96 -19.03
CA ASN A 40 21.83 10.34 -19.96
C ASN A 40 21.32 10.54 -21.39
N ASP A 41 22.06 11.33 -22.17
CA ASP A 41 21.68 11.82 -23.52
C ASP A 41 21.46 10.73 -24.60
N ILE A 42 21.55 9.44 -24.25
CA ILE A 42 21.64 8.36 -25.23
C ILE A 42 20.24 7.83 -25.62
N TYR A 43 19.23 7.91 -24.74
CA TYR A 43 17.87 7.52 -25.06
C TYR A 43 16.88 8.34 -24.22
N GLN A 44 16.31 9.42 -24.77
CA GLN A 44 15.12 10.06 -24.22
C GLN A 44 13.87 9.51 -24.94
N PRO A 45 13.35 8.31 -24.58
CA PRO A 45 12.05 7.89 -25.07
C PRO A 45 10.98 8.79 -24.44
N ASN A 46 9.92 9.10 -25.21
CA ASN A 46 8.72 9.75 -24.68
C ASN A 46 8.30 9.08 -23.37
N THR A 47 7.94 9.87 -22.35
CA THR A 47 7.47 9.40 -21.03
C THR A 47 6.42 8.28 -21.12
N ILE A 48 5.61 8.32 -22.17
CA ILE A 48 4.56 7.34 -22.48
C ILE A 48 5.14 5.93 -22.72
N VAL A 49 6.25 5.79 -23.46
CA VAL A 49 6.83 4.49 -23.80
C VAL A 49 7.35 3.77 -22.55
N ARG A 50 7.96 4.51 -21.64
CA ARG A 50 8.43 3.99 -20.34
C ARG A 50 7.27 3.49 -19.48
N ILE A 51 6.19 4.26 -19.41
CA ILE A 51 4.98 3.86 -18.68
C ILE A 51 4.41 2.57 -19.28
N ILE A 52 4.29 2.49 -20.61
CA ILE A 52 3.79 1.29 -21.30
C ILE A 52 4.69 0.07 -21.01
N ALA A 53 6.02 0.21 -21.09
CA ALA A 53 6.94 -0.89 -20.81
C ALA A 53 6.82 -1.39 -19.36
N VAL A 54 6.77 -0.47 -18.38
CA VAL A 54 6.59 -0.82 -16.95
C VAL A 54 5.26 -1.52 -16.74
N VAL A 55 4.17 -1.02 -17.34
CA VAL A 55 2.83 -1.60 -17.22
C VAL A 55 2.79 -3.01 -17.81
N ILE A 56 3.34 -3.22 -19.01
CA ILE A 56 3.35 -4.55 -19.66
C ILE A 56 4.11 -5.57 -18.79
N ILE A 57 5.30 -5.20 -18.30
CA ILE A 57 6.11 -6.12 -17.51
C ILE A 57 5.45 -6.38 -16.14
N SER A 58 4.85 -5.36 -15.52
CA SER A 58 4.07 -5.52 -14.29
C SER A 58 2.85 -6.43 -14.47
N LEU A 59 2.15 -6.32 -15.60
CA LEU A 59 1.00 -7.19 -15.91
C LEU A 59 1.44 -8.64 -16.13
N LEU A 60 2.56 -8.87 -16.81
CA LEU A 60 3.13 -10.21 -16.98
C LEU A 60 3.56 -10.82 -15.64
N ALA A 61 4.20 -10.04 -14.77
CA ALA A 61 4.58 -10.50 -13.43
C ALA A 61 3.34 -10.87 -12.59
N LEU A 62 2.28 -10.05 -12.64
CA LEU A 62 1.02 -10.34 -11.97
C LEU A 62 0.34 -11.59 -12.54
N PHE A 63 0.36 -11.77 -13.87
CA PHE A 63 -0.20 -12.95 -14.52
C PHE A 63 0.51 -14.22 -14.06
N ILE A 64 1.84 -14.23 -14.03
CA ILE A 64 2.64 -15.35 -13.53
C ILE A 64 2.35 -15.61 -12.05
N ALA A 65 2.25 -14.56 -11.23
CA ALA A 65 1.92 -14.67 -9.81
C ALA A 65 0.53 -15.31 -9.58
N MET A 66 -0.48 -14.93 -10.36
CA MET A 66 -1.83 -15.50 -10.25
C MET A 66 -1.90 -16.98 -10.63
N THR A 67 -1.04 -17.44 -11.55
CA THR A 67 -1.00 -18.88 -11.93
C THR A 67 -0.36 -19.78 -10.85
N THR A 68 0.25 -19.20 -9.82
CA THR A 68 0.89 -19.93 -8.72
C THR A 68 -0.14 -20.41 -7.69
N ASN A 69 0.13 -21.49 -6.97
CA ASN A 69 -0.81 -22.06 -5.99
C ASN A 69 -1.23 -21.06 -4.89
N ILE A 70 -0.28 -20.21 -4.47
CA ILE A 70 -0.52 -19.08 -3.55
C ILE A 70 -1.47 -18.03 -4.17
N GLY A 71 -1.34 -17.74 -5.47
CA GLY A 71 -2.22 -16.83 -6.18
C GLY A 71 -3.67 -17.34 -6.26
N LYS A 72 -3.84 -18.64 -6.52
CA LYS A 72 -5.16 -19.28 -6.53
C LYS A 72 -5.82 -19.32 -5.14
N SER A 73 -5.03 -19.59 -4.10
CA SER A 73 -5.50 -19.54 -2.71
C SER A 73 -5.89 -18.12 -2.28
N PHE A 74 -5.17 -17.11 -2.74
CA PHE A 74 -5.54 -15.71 -2.51
C PHE A 74 -6.86 -15.34 -3.22
N LEU A 75 -7.07 -15.82 -4.44
CA LEU A 75 -8.33 -15.62 -5.18
C LEU A 75 -9.52 -16.30 -4.47
N SER A 76 -9.36 -17.51 -3.94
CA SER A 76 -10.41 -18.16 -3.15
C SER A 76 -10.68 -17.42 -1.83
N PHE A 77 -9.62 -16.94 -1.15
CA PHE A 77 -9.76 -16.12 0.05
C PHE A 77 -10.52 -14.82 -0.22
N LEU A 78 -10.28 -14.14 -1.35
CA LEU A 78 -11.04 -12.95 -1.75
C LEU A 78 -12.53 -13.27 -1.99
N GLN A 79 -12.83 -14.43 -2.58
CA GLN A 79 -14.21 -14.87 -2.78
C GLN A 79 -14.92 -15.17 -1.44
N GLU A 80 -14.21 -15.78 -0.50
CA GLU A 80 -14.71 -16.06 0.86
C GLU A 80 -14.90 -14.77 1.66
N SER A 81 -13.92 -13.86 1.64
CA SER A 81 -14.01 -12.54 2.27
C SER A 81 -15.20 -11.75 1.74
N ARG A 82 -15.49 -11.78 0.43
CA ARG A 82 -16.71 -11.17 -0.13
C ARG A 82 -18.01 -11.80 0.36
N LYS A 83 -18.04 -13.09 0.70
CA LYS A 83 -19.21 -13.74 1.30
C LYS A 83 -19.40 -13.28 2.75
N GLU A 84 -18.32 -13.01 3.47
CA GLU A 84 -18.36 -12.50 4.85
C GLU A 84 -18.67 -11.01 4.92
N LEU A 85 -18.16 -10.20 3.99
CA LEU A 85 -18.49 -8.78 3.89
C LEU A 85 -19.99 -8.54 3.66
N ARG A 86 -20.71 -9.50 3.07
CA ARG A 86 -22.18 -9.43 2.96
C ARG A 86 -22.91 -9.70 4.28
N LYS A 87 -22.25 -10.33 5.24
CA LYS A 87 -22.79 -10.52 6.61
C LYS A 87 -22.56 -9.28 7.47
N VAL A 88 -21.72 -8.36 7.03
CA VAL A 88 -21.56 -7.05 7.67
C VAL A 88 -22.83 -6.26 7.38
N VAL A 89 -23.75 -6.27 8.35
CA VAL A 89 -24.89 -5.38 8.36
C VAL A 89 -24.33 -3.98 8.56
N TRP A 90 -24.20 -3.23 7.48
CA TRP A 90 -23.74 -1.86 7.57
C TRP A 90 -24.78 -1.04 8.36
N PRO A 91 -24.33 -0.32 9.40
CA PRO A 91 -25.22 0.47 10.23
C PRO A 91 -25.97 1.49 9.38
N THR A 92 -27.19 1.81 9.82
CA THR A 92 -28.08 2.70 9.06
C THR A 92 -27.45 4.09 8.94
N ARG A 93 -27.73 4.82 7.85
CA ARG A 93 -27.09 6.13 7.60
C ARG A 93 -27.24 7.10 8.78
N LYS A 94 -28.34 7.02 9.53
CA LYS A 94 -28.62 7.89 10.68
C LYS A 94 -27.62 7.69 11.83
N GLU A 95 -27.29 6.44 12.14
CA GLU A 95 -26.34 6.09 13.22
C GLU A 95 -24.90 6.46 12.85
N THR A 96 -24.52 6.21 11.59
CA THR A 96 -23.20 6.57 11.05
C THR A 96 -22.99 8.08 11.05
N THR A 97 -23.99 8.85 10.62
CA THR A 97 -23.90 10.32 10.62
C THR A 97 -23.82 10.89 12.03
N GLN A 98 -24.56 10.34 13.00
CA GLN A 98 -24.54 10.82 14.38
C GLN A 98 -23.15 10.63 15.01
N THR A 99 -22.55 9.45 14.82
CA THR A 99 -21.22 9.16 15.35
C THR A 99 -20.15 10.01 14.65
N THR A 100 -20.26 10.20 13.33
CA THR A 100 -19.31 11.02 12.56
C THR A 100 -19.38 12.49 12.99
N LEU A 101 -20.60 13.02 13.20
CA LEU A 101 -20.81 14.40 13.63
C LEU A 101 -20.34 14.63 15.07
N LEU A 102 -20.53 13.63 15.95
CA LEU A 102 -19.96 13.64 17.30
C LEU A 102 -18.43 13.69 17.27
N VAL A 103 -17.79 12.80 16.50
CA VAL A 103 -16.31 12.78 16.37
C VAL A 103 -15.81 14.07 15.73
N ALA A 104 -16.50 14.60 14.72
CA ALA A 104 -16.17 15.88 14.10
C ALA A 104 -16.23 17.04 15.12
N ALA A 105 -17.27 17.10 15.95
CA ALA A 105 -17.40 18.11 16.99
C ALA A 105 -16.25 18.03 18.00
N ILE A 106 -15.92 16.83 18.50
CA ILE A 106 -14.82 16.64 19.45
C ILE A 106 -13.48 17.03 18.82
N THR A 107 -13.25 16.68 17.56
CA THR A 107 -12.02 17.01 16.83
C THR A 107 -11.87 18.51 16.62
N ILE A 108 -12.96 19.23 16.32
CA ILE A 108 -12.97 20.70 16.21
C ILE A 108 -12.60 21.34 17.55
N VAL A 109 -13.20 20.87 18.65
CA VAL A 109 -12.90 21.39 20.00
C VAL A 109 -11.44 21.13 20.37
N ALA A 110 -10.94 19.92 20.13
CA ALA A 110 -9.54 19.58 20.38
C ALA A 110 -8.57 20.41 19.51
N GLY A 111 -8.89 20.59 18.23
CA GLY A 111 -8.10 21.41 17.30
C GLY A 111 -8.05 22.88 17.72
N LEU A 112 -9.18 23.45 18.17
CA LEU A 112 -9.23 24.81 18.71
C LEU A 112 -8.46 24.95 20.02
N ALA A 113 -8.53 23.95 20.91
CA ALA A 113 -7.79 23.95 22.17
C ALA A 113 -6.27 23.90 21.93
N LEU A 114 -5.81 23.01 21.04
CA LEU A 114 -4.40 22.94 20.64
C LEU A 114 -3.97 24.26 19.99
N TRP A 115 -4.72 24.76 18.99
CA TRP A 115 -4.40 26.01 18.32
C TRP A 115 -4.27 27.20 19.29
N GLY A 116 -5.16 27.31 20.27
CA GLY A 116 -5.09 28.33 21.31
C GLY A 116 -3.82 28.20 22.15
N MET A 117 -3.51 26.98 22.58
CA MET A 117 -2.29 26.69 23.34
C MET A 117 -1.01 26.98 22.53
N ASP A 118 -0.95 26.54 21.27
CA ASP A 118 0.15 26.84 20.35
C ASP A 118 0.34 28.35 20.16
N SER A 119 -0.75 29.11 20.08
CA SER A 119 -0.70 30.57 19.98
C SER A 119 -0.11 31.23 21.23
N LEU A 120 -0.46 30.72 22.42
CA LEU A 120 0.11 31.18 23.68
C LEU A 120 1.61 30.87 23.77
N PHE A 121 2.02 29.64 23.45
CA PHE A 121 3.44 29.27 23.42
C PHE A 121 4.25 30.14 22.46
N ARG A 122 3.74 30.37 21.24
CA ARG A 122 4.38 31.28 20.28
C ARG A 122 4.54 32.69 20.84
N SER A 123 3.51 33.21 21.51
CA SER A 123 3.53 34.56 22.08
C SER A 123 4.55 34.70 23.22
N VAL A 124 4.65 33.68 24.08
CA VAL A 124 5.63 33.65 25.18
C VAL A 124 7.06 33.57 24.65
N VAL A 125 7.32 32.68 23.69
CA VAL A 125 8.65 32.56 23.05
C VAL A 125 9.03 33.85 22.34
N PHE A 126 8.08 34.49 21.65
CA PHE A 126 8.30 35.79 21.01
C PHE A 126 8.70 36.85 22.03
N TYR A 127 7.96 36.97 23.15
CA TYR A 127 8.29 37.92 24.21
C TYR A 127 9.67 37.67 24.84
N LEU A 128 10.01 36.40 25.11
CA LEU A 128 11.32 36.00 25.63
C LEU A 128 12.47 36.25 24.63
N THR A 129 12.20 36.13 23.33
CA THR A 129 13.22 36.45 22.32
C THR A 129 13.37 37.96 22.16
N LEU A 130 12.29 38.73 22.31
CA LEU A 130 12.26 40.17 22.14
C LEU A 130 12.91 40.92 23.31
N ILE A 131 12.90 40.35 24.52
CA ILE A 131 13.62 40.89 25.69
C ILE A 131 15.13 40.62 25.65
N GLY A 132 15.56 39.58 24.90
CA GLY A 132 16.97 39.19 24.76
C GLY A 132 17.75 39.91 23.66
N ARG A 133 17.06 40.75 22.86
CA ARG A 133 17.66 41.62 21.83
C ARG A 133 17.52 43.08 22.24
#